data_AF-I9C0J5-F1
#
_entry.id   AF-I9C0J5-F1
#
_cell.length_a   1.000
_cell.length_b   1.000
_cell.length_c   1.000
_cell.angle_alpha   90.00
_cell.angle_beta   90.00
_cell.angle_gamma   90.00
#
_symmetry.space_group_name_H-M   'P 1'
#
loop_
_entity.id
_entity.type
_entity.pdbx_description
1 polymer ?
#
loop_
_entity_poly.entity_id
_entity_poly.type
_entity_poly.pdbx_seq_one_letter_code
_entity_poly.pdbx_strand_id
1 'polypeptide(L)'
;MPQKGYITDELTDYAMNWLTKEREPRKPFFLHLSHKGVHSDPLPPPRYAHQYDSTRFTLPASAADTPENNKSKPLWVRNQRNSWHGIDFSYNADVPMTEYFKYYYATLLPIDDSLGRVMAYLRKNHLEKDTLAVFTSDNGYMIT
;
A
#
# COMPACT_ATOMS: atom_id res chain seq x y z
N MET A 1 -8.35 9.85 -19.32
CA MET A 1 -7.02 10.35 -19.72
C MET A 1 -6.06 9.17 -19.70
N PRO A 2 -5.09 9.08 -20.64
CA PRO A 2 -4.10 8.01 -20.59
C PRO A 2 -3.19 8.14 -19.35
N GLN A 3 -2.78 7.02 -18.77
CA GLN A 3 -1.80 6.96 -17.68
C GLN A 3 -0.45 7.52 -18.18
N LYS A 4 0.16 8.41 -17.40
CA LYS A 4 1.43 9.08 -17.73
C LYS A 4 2.61 8.56 -16.93
N GLY A 5 2.37 8.02 -15.74
CA GLY A 5 3.38 7.60 -14.80
C GLY A 5 2.83 6.63 -13.76
N TYR A 6 3.39 6.67 -12.56
CA TYR A 6 2.95 5.82 -11.48
C TYR A 6 1.59 6.31 -10.94
N ILE A 7 0.61 5.41 -10.83
CA ILE A 7 -0.78 5.78 -10.50
C ILE A 7 -0.90 6.56 -9.17
N THR A 8 -0.12 6.19 -8.16
CA THR A 8 -0.10 6.91 -6.87
C THR A 8 0.37 8.35 -7.05
N ASP A 9 1.38 8.58 -7.89
CA ASP A 9 1.91 9.92 -8.15
C ASP A 9 0.89 10.77 -8.90
N GLU A 10 0.21 10.20 -9.91
CA GLU A 10 -0.84 10.91 -10.67
C GLU A 10 -2.04 11.30 -9.79
N LEU A 11 -2.54 10.38 -8.96
CA LEU A 11 -3.63 10.66 -8.03
C LEU A 11 -3.25 11.78 -7.05
N THR A 12 -2.01 11.74 -6.56
CA THR A 12 -1.46 12.79 -5.70
C THR A 12 -1.39 14.12 -6.42
N ASP A 13 -0.90 14.13 -7.67
CA ASP A 13 -0.78 15.34 -8.48
C ASP A 13 -2.15 15.98 -8.74
N TYR A 14 -3.19 15.19 -9.02
CA TYR A 14 -4.55 15.69 -9.15
C TYR A 14 -5.07 16.32 -7.86
N ALA A 15 -4.91 15.63 -6.73
CA ALA A 15 -5.30 16.17 -5.43
C ALA A 15 -4.56 17.47 -5.10
N MET A 16 -3.25 17.51 -5.35
CA MET A 16 -2.42 18.69 -5.13
C MET A 16 -2.77 19.84 -6.07
N ASN A 17 -3.05 19.57 -7.35
CA ASN A 17 -3.48 20.59 -8.30
C ASN A 17 -4.79 21.22 -7.85
N TRP A 18 -5.74 20.40 -7.42
CA TRP A 18 -7.01 20.89 -6.89
C TRP A 18 -6.81 21.74 -5.62
N LEU A 19 -6.01 21.25 -4.65
CA LEU A 19 -5.70 21.98 -3.42
C LEU A 19 -5.00 23.33 -3.67
N THR A 20 -4.13 23.40 -4.68
CA THR A 20 -3.25 24.56 -4.89
C THR A 20 -3.79 25.57 -5.90
N LYS A 21 -4.62 25.15 -6.86
CA LYS A 21 -5.02 26.00 -7.99
C LYS A 21 -6.53 26.12 -8.20
N GLU A 22 -7.30 25.09 -7.86
CA GLU A 22 -8.72 25.04 -8.26
C GLU A 22 -9.67 25.36 -7.11
N ARG A 23 -9.34 24.95 -5.88
CA ARG A 23 -10.20 25.22 -4.72
C ARG A 23 -10.21 26.70 -4.38
N GLU A 24 -11.32 27.15 -3.80
CA GLU A 24 -11.42 28.50 -3.21
C GLU A 24 -10.72 28.53 -1.84
N PRO A 25 -9.70 29.38 -1.63
CA PRO A 25 -8.87 29.32 -0.41
C PRO A 25 -9.63 29.54 0.91
N ARG A 26 -10.72 30.32 0.88
CA ARG A 26 -11.49 30.74 2.07
C ARG A 26 -12.67 29.82 2.40
N LYS A 27 -13.03 28.87 1.52
CA LYS A 27 -14.12 27.92 1.79
C LYS A 27 -13.57 26.66 2.47
N PRO A 28 -14.35 26.00 3.35
CA PRO A 28 -14.00 24.67 3.82
C PRO A 28 -13.93 23.71 2.63
N PHE A 29 -13.11 22.67 2.76
CA PHE A 29 -12.89 21.70 1.70
C PHE A 29 -13.07 20.27 2.22
N PHE A 30 -13.42 19.38 1.30
CA PHE A 30 -13.41 17.93 1.52
C PHE A 30 -12.58 17.31 0.39
N LEU A 31 -11.51 16.60 0.75
CA LEU A 31 -10.65 15.88 -0.19
C LEU A 31 -10.66 14.40 0.16
N HIS A 32 -11.06 13.58 -0.81
CA HIS A 32 -10.98 12.13 -0.72
C HIS A 32 -9.92 11.64 -1.71
N LEU A 33 -8.80 11.15 -1.17
CA LEU A 33 -7.67 10.64 -1.94
C LEU A 33 -7.47 9.16 -1.62
N SER A 34 -7.92 8.29 -2.53
CA SER A 34 -7.80 6.84 -2.39
C SER A 34 -6.72 6.31 -3.31
N HIS A 35 -5.69 5.70 -2.72
CA HIS A 35 -4.64 5.04 -3.49
C HIS A 35 -4.99 3.58 -3.76
N LYS A 36 -4.56 3.06 -4.92
CA LYS A 36 -4.71 1.65 -5.29
C LYS A 36 -3.64 0.77 -4.64
N GLY A 37 -2.43 1.30 -4.44
CA GLY A 37 -1.37 0.57 -3.73
C GLY A 37 -1.83 0.30 -2.28
N VAL A 38 -1.57 -0.86 -1.71
CA VAL A 38 -0.65 -1.93 -2.13
C VAL A 38 -1.38 -3.19 -2.62
N HIS A 39 -2.49 -2.99 -3.35
CA HIS A 39 -3.25 -4.09 -3.94
C HIS A 39 -2.39 -4.95 -4.89
N SER A 40 -2.87 -6.18 -5.17
CA SER A 40 -2.31 -7.22 -6.05
C SER A 40 -1.28 -6.80 -7.11
N ASP A 41 -0.31 -7.69 -7.36
CA ASP A 41 0.78 -7.50 -8.32
C ASP A 41 1.64 -6.27 -7.97
N PRO A 42 2.26 -6.25 -6.78
CA PRO A 42 2.96 -5.08 -6.28
C PRO A 42 4.17 -4.81 -7.17
N LEU A 43 4.10 -3.69 -7.88
CA LEU A 43 5.23 -3.16 -8.63
C LEU A 43 5.51 -1.74 -8.09
N PRO A 44 6.61 -1.53 -7.36
CA PRO A 44 6.98 -0.21 -6.91
C PRO A 44 7.41 0.67 -8.09
N PRO A 45 7.34 2.01 -7.96
CA PRO A 45 7.93 2.89 -8.96
C PRO A 45 9.45 2.67 -9.01
N PRO A 46 10.12 2.92 -10.16
CA PRO A 46 11.56 2.66 -10.33
C PRO A 46 12.44 3.23 -9.23
N ARG A 47 12.07 4.39 -8.66
CA ARG A 47 12.78 5.04 -7.54
C ARG A 47 12.87 4.22 -6.25
N TYR A 48 11.98 3.24 -6.08
CA TYR A 48 11.93 2.37 -4.89
C TYR A 48 12.16 0.89 -5.21
N ALA A 49 12.50 0.55 -6.46
CA ALA A 49 12.65 -0.84 -6.90
C ALA A 49 13.68 -1.64 -6.08
N HIS A 50 14.69 -0.96 -5.53
CA HIS A 50 15.80 -1.55 -4.79
C HIS A 50 15.82 -1.19 -3.30
N GLN A 51 14.73 -0.60 -2.77
CA GLN A 51 14.70 -0.09 -1.40
C GLN A 51 15.04 -1.16 -0.35
N TYR A 52 14.62 -2.41 -0.60
CA TYR A 52 14.69 -3.50 0.36
C TYR A 52 15.63 -4.64 -0.07
N ASP A 53 16.55 -4.40 -1.02
CA ASP A 53 17.45 -5.44 -1.54
C ASP A 53 18.33 -6.06 -0.45
N SER A 54 18.79 -5.24 0.50
CA SER A 54 19.60 -5.67 1.65
C SER A 54 18.76 -6.18 2.83
N THR A 55 17.44 -6.05 2.77
CA THR A 55 16.54 -6.44 3.86
C THR A 55 16.18 -7.92 3.75
N ARG A 56 16.30 -8.63 4.87
CA ARG A 56 15.86 -10.02 4.99
C ARG A 56 14.56 -10.07 5.78
N PHE A 57 13.48 -10.43 5.09
CA PHE A 57 12.22 -10.71 5.76
C PHE A 57 12.19 -12.14 6.29
N THR A 58 11.55 -12.31 7.45
CA THR A 58 11.28 -13.62 8.02
C THR A 58 9.78 -13.80 8.11
N LEU A 59 9.33 -15.01 7.79
CA LEU A 59 7.95 -15.40 8.02
C LEU A 59 7.79 -15.73 9.52
N PRO A 60 6.64 -15.41 10.12
CA PRO A 60 6.36 -15.84 11.48
C PRO A 60 6.20 -17.37 11.54
N ALA A 61 6.46 -17.95 12.71
CA ALA A 61 6.41 -19.40 12.90
C ALA A 61 5.04 -20.02 12.54
N SER A 62 3.94 -19.26 12.63
CA SER A 62 2.58 -19.67 12.26
C SER A 62 2.36 -19.89 10.76
N ALA A 63 3.28 -19.38 9.92
CA ALA A 63 3.24 -19.53 8.46
C ALA A 63 3.69 -20.94 8.00
N ALA A 64 4.44 -21.67 8.83
CA ALA A 64 4.91 -23.01 8.50
C ALA A 64 3.75 -24.01 8.39
N ASP A 65 3.81 -24.89 7.40
CA ASP A 65 2.79 -25.92 7.18
C ASP A 65 3.05 -27.13 8.10
N THR A 66 2.69 -27.00 9.38
CA THR A 66 2.87 -28.05 10.39
C THR A 66 1.53 -28.57 10.92
N PRO A 67 1.46 -29.83 11.40
CA PRO A 67 0.26 -30.36 12.06
C PRO A 67 -0.23 -29.47 13.22
N GLU A 68 0.70 -28.90 13.98
CA GLU A 68 0.41 -27.99 15.10
C GLU A 68 -0.25 -26.71 14.61
N ASN A 69 0.31 -26.06 13.58
CA ASN A 69 -0.25 -24.84 12.98
C ASN A 69 -1.59 -25.10 12.26
N ASN A 70 -1.84 -26.33 11.83
CA ASN A 70 -3.06 -26.71 11.12
C ASN A 70 -4.15 -27.30 12.02
N LYS A 71 -3.86 -27.57 13.30
CA LYS A 71 -4.76 -28.30 14.21
C LYS A 71 -6.16 -27.69 14.32
N SER A 72 -6.24 -26.36 14.34
CA SER A 72 -7.51 -25.61 14.46
C SER A 72 -7.99 -25.00 13.13
N LYS A 73 -7.25 -25.19 12.03
CA LYS A 73 -7.58 -24.60 10.74
C LYS A 73 -8.55 -25.51 9.99
N PRO A 74 -9.73 -25.04 9.56
CA PRO A 74 -10.60 -25.82 8.71
C PRO A 74 -9.91 -26.11 7.36
N LEU A 75 -10.35 -27.18 6.68
CA LEU A 75 -9.70 -27.66 5.46
C LEU A 75 -9.62 -26.57 4.37
N TRP A 76 -10.63 -25.69 4.26
CA TRP A 76 -10.62 -24.61 3.27
C TRP A 76 -9.52 -23.58 3.52
N VAL A 77 -9.18 -23.25 4.79
CA VAL A 77 -8.05 -22.35 5.11
C VAL A 77 -6.72 -23.01 4.74
N ARG A 78 -6.60 -24.30 5.03
CA ARG A 78 -5.39 -25.07 4.68
C ARG A 78 -5.19 -25.13 3.16
N ASN A 79 -6.26 -25.40 2.42
CA ASN A 79 -6.21 -25.47 0.95
C ASN A 79 -5.96 -24.11 0.30
N GLN A 80 -6.33 -23.00 0.97
CA GLN A 80 -6.09 -21.65 0.47
C GLN A 80 -4.60 -21.32 0.32
N ARG A 81 -3.71 -22.04 1.03
CA ARG A 81 -2.26 -21.83 0.92
C ARG A 81 -1.72 -22.00 -0.51
N ASN A 82 -2.30 -22.93 -1.28
CA ASN A 82 -2.00 -23.16 -2.69
C ASN A 82 -3.04 -22.48 -3.60
N SER A 83 -3.33 -21.21 -3.34
CA SER A 83 -4.25 -20.41 -4.15
C SER A 83 -3.60 -19.08 -4.50
N TRP A 84 -4.28 -18.32 -5.37
CA TRP A 84 -3.90 -16.96 -5.75
C TRP A 84 -3.62 -16.04 -4.54
N HIS A 85 -4.31 -16.22 -3.41
CA HIS A 85 -4.10 -15.44 -2.18
C HIS A 85 -3.31 -16.20 -1.11
N GLY A 86 -2.72 -17.34 -1.47
CA GLY A 86 -2.03 -18.23 -0.56
C GLY A 86 -0.54 -17.97 -0.49
N ILE A 87 0.07 -18.38 0.62
CA ILE A 87 1.50 -18.20 0.88
C ILE A 87 2.43 -19.02 -0.03
N ASP A 88 1.95 -20.15 -0.54
CA ASP A 88 2.76 -21.06 -1.35
C ASP A 88 2.68 -20.69 -2.85
N PHE A 89 1.66 -19.92 -3.27
CA PHE A 89 1.45 -19.52 -4.68
C PHE A 89 0.79 -18.14 -4.85
N SER A 90 1.31 -17.14 -4.12
CA SER A 90 0.77 -15.77 -4.11
C SER A 90 0.77 -15.13 -5.50
N TYR A 91 -0.40 -14.68 -5.96
CA TYR A 91 -0.60 -13.98 -7.25
C TYR A 91 -0.02 -14.71 -8.46
N ASN A 92 0.03 -16.05 -8.42
CA ASN A 92 0.72 -16.90 -9.40
C ASN A 92 2.20 -16.54 -9.62
N ALA A 93 2.83 -15.92 -8.62
CA ALA A 93 4.23 -15.57 -8.67
C ALA A 93 5.07 -16.75 -8.17
N ASP A 94 6.05 -17.16 -8.98
CA ASP A 94 7.05 -18.16 -8.59
C ASP A 94 8.20 -17.49 -7.81
N VAL A 95 7.84 -16.78 -6.75
CA VAL A 95 8.79 -16.10 -5.86
C VAL A 95 8.48 -16.45 -4.40
N PRO A 96 9.50 -16.70 -3.58
CA PRO A 96 9.29 -16.86 -2.15
C PRO A 96 8.58 -15.63 -1.57
N MET A 97 7.62 -15.85 -0.65
CA MET A 97 6.85 -14.76 -0.06
C MET A 97 7.74 -13.70 0.62
N THR A 98 8.92 -14.08 1.14
CA THR A 98 9.91 -13.14 1.68
C THR A 98 10.47 -12.16 0.64
N GLU A 99 10.59 -12.58 -0.62
CA GLU A 99 10.99 -11.71 -1.73
C GLU A 99 9.80 -10.88 -2.22
N TYR A 100 8.61 -11.46 -2.28
CA TYR A 100 7.37 -10.73 -2.57
C TYR A 100 7.18 -9.51 -1.65
N PHE A 101 7.49 -9.65 -0.36
CA PHE A 101 7.42 -8.56 0.62
C PHE A 101 8.27 -7.35 0.26
N LYS A 102 9.43 -7.53 -0.40
CA LYS A 102 10.26 -6.39 -0.82
C LYS A 102 9.48 -5.49 -1.77
N TYR A 103 8.83 -6.07 -2.77
CA TYR A 103 8.00 -5.35 -3.72
C TYR A 103 6.76 -4.77 -3.04
N TYR A 104 6.05 -5.58 -2.25
CA TYR A 104 4.85 -5.17 -1.53
C TYR A 104 5.11 -3.96 -0.62
N TYR A 105 6.11 -4.03 0.26
CA TYR A 105 6.42 -2.91 1.15
C TYR A 105 6.98 -1.70 0.39
N ALA A 106 7.70 -1.90 -0.72
CA ALA A 106 8.16 -0.79 -1.54
C ALA A 106 7.00 0.00 -2.18
N THR A 107 5.84 -0.64 -2.41
CA THR A 107 4.64 0.06 -2.90
C THR A 107 3.94 0.93 -1.84
N LEU A 108 4.31 0.83 -0.56
CA LEU A 108 3.83 1.75 0.48
C LEU A 108 4.53 3.12 0.40
N LEU A 109 5.79 3.15 -0.03
CA LEU A 109 6.61 4.36 -0.07
C LEU A 109 6.04 5.50 -0.93
N PRO A 110 5.51 5.28 -2.15
CA PRO A 110 4.85 6.35 -2.89
C PRO A 110 3.56 6.85 -2.21
N ILE A 111 2.91 6.04 -1.37
CA ILE A 111 1.74 6.46 -0.58
C ILE A 111 2.20 7.34 0.59
N ASP A 112 3.32 7.00 1.22
CA ASP A 112 3.96 7.83 2.23
C ASP A 112 4.40 9.19 1.64
N ASP A 113 5.02 9.19 0.45
CA ASP A 113 5.35 10.41 -0.30
C ASP A 113 4.11 11.28 -0.53
N SER A 114 3.00 10.66 -0.96
CA SER A 114 1.71 11.33 -1.21
C SER A 114 1.18 12.02 0.05
N LEU A 115 1.10 11.27 1.15
CA LEU A 115 0.66 11.80 2.44
C LEU A 115 1.58 12.95 2.89
N GLY A 116 2.90 12.77 2.75
CA GLY A 116 3.90 13.78 3.03
C GLY A 116 3.63 15.09 2.27
N ARG A 117 3.32 15.01 0.97
CA ARG A 117 2.99 16.18 0.13
C ARG A 117 1.73 16.91 0.60
N VAL A 118 0.66 16.17 0.91
CA VAL A 118 -0.59 16.75 1.41
C VAL A 118 -0.37 17.42 2.77
N MET A 119 0.27 16.73 3.71
CA MET A 119 0.54 17.26 5.05
C MET A 119 1.49 18.46 5.02
N ALA A 120 2.51 18.44 4.15
CA ALA A 120 3.40 19.59 3.94
C ALA A 120 2.64 20.81 3.40
N TYR A 121 1.68 20.61 2.50
CA TYR A 121 0.82 21.70 2.04
C TYR A 121 -0.05 22.26 3.16
N LEU A 122 -0.68 21.41 3.98
CA LEU A 122 -1.50 21.88 5.11
C LEU A 122 -0.66 22.71 6.09
N ARG A 123 0.55 22.26 6.43
CA ARG A 123 1.51 23.01 7.26
C ARG A 123 1.89 24.36 6.67
N LYS A 124 2.34 24.35 5.41
CA LYS A 124 2.81 25.55 4.71
C LYS A 124 1.74 26.63 4.59
N ASN A 125 0.47 26.23 4.55
CA ASN A 125 -0.67 27.15 4.42
C ASN A 125 -1.42 27.39 5.73
N HIS A 126 -0.86 26.95 6.87
CA HIS A 126 -1.45 27.11 8.20
C HIS A 126 -2.84 26.46 8.37
N LEU A 127 -3.11 25.39 7.62
CA LEU A 127 -4.39 24.65 7.65
C LEU A 127 -4.35 23.41 8.55
N GLU A 128 -3.17 22.98 9.00
CA GLU A 128 -3.00 21.71 9.75
C GLU A 128 -3.83 21.69 11.06
N LYS A 129 -4.00 22.83 11.72
CA LYS A 129 -4.79 22.92 12.97
C LYS A 129 -6.30 22.95 12.75
N ASP A 130 -6.74 23.28 11.54
CA ASP A 130 -8.15 23.47 11.17
C ASP A 130 -8.64 22.39 10.18
N THR A 131 -7.84 21.34 9.96
CA THR A 131 -8.17 20.24 9.04
C THR A 131 -8.16 18.92 9.81
N LEU A 132 -9.28 18.19 9.77
CA LEU A 132 -9.32 16.79 10.22
C LEU A 132 -8.76 15.89 9.12
N ALA A 133 -7.64 15.22 9.40
CA ALA A 133 -7.08 14.18 8.54
C ALA A 133 -7.49 12.80 9.06
N VAL A 134 -8.14 12.01 8.20
CA VAL A 134 -8.48 10.61 8.47
C VAL A 134 -7.67 9.75 7.52
N PHE A 135 -6.80 8.90 8.06
CA PHE A 135 -6.01 7.93 7.30
C PHE A 135 -6.47 6.52 7.68
N THR A 136 -6.92 5.76 6.69
CA THR A 136 -7.43 4.40 6.88
C THR A 136 -7.21 3.57 5.63
N SER A 137 -7.39 2.27 5.76
CA SER A 137 -7.55 1.33 4.65
C SER A 137 -8.94 0.70 4.70
N ASP A 138 -9.39 0.15 3.58
CA ASP A 138 -10.62 -0.64 3.46
C ASP A 138 -10.50 -2.01 4.14
N ASN A 139 -9.31 -2.63 4.11
CA ASN A 139 -9.02 -3.90 4.78
C ASN A 139 -7.51 -4.08 5.07
N GLY A 140 -7.14 -5.22 5.64
CA GLY A 140 -5.75 -5.65 5.78
C GLY A 140 -5.32 -6.59 4.66
N TYR A 141 -4.02 -6.84 4.60
CA TYR A 141 -3.45 -7.94 3.80
C TYR A 141 -2.90 -9.00 4.75
N MET A 142 -3.39 -10.23 4.65
CA MET A 142 -2.94 -11.32 5.51
C MET A 142 -1.65 -11.91 4.96
N ILE A 143 -0.60 -11.85 5.76
CA ILE A 143 0.77 -12.16 5.35
C ILE A 143 1.16 -13.62 5.70
N THR A 144 0.22 -14.44 6.19
CA THR A 144 0.48 -15.79 6.75
C THR A 144 -0.72 -16.73 6.72
#